data_AF-A0A956FP36-F1
#
_entry.id   AF-A0A956FP36-F1
#
_cell.length_a   1.000
_cell.length_b   1.000
_cell.length_c   1.000
_cell.angle_alpha   90.00
_cell.angle_beta   90.00
_cell.angle_gamma   90.00
#
_symmetry.space_group_name_H-M   'P 1'
#
loop_
_entity.id
_entity.type
_entity.pdbx_description
1 polymer ?
#
loop_
_entity_poly.entity_id
_entity_poly.type
_entity_poly.pdbx_seq_one_letter_code
_entity_poly.pdbx_strand_id
1 'polypeptide(L)'
;MQAVNRSRSYSDIVKLLSERSSNLLDAPDLSDDQSLWLRSLEETYGVCIELHTTLGPDNRPSAIDGVISGEGQLPPGFQWAFRIDRHETRCCLRALD
;
A
#
# COMPACT_ATOMS: atom_id res chain seq x y z
N MET A 1 15.68 15.98 25.04
CA MET A 1 15.99 14.88 24.10
C MET A 1 14.90 14.89 23.05
N GLN A 2 15.15 15.46 21.87
CA GLN A 2 14.20 15.38 20.76
C GLN A 2 14.17 13.92 20.31
N ALA A 3 13.02 13.26 20.48
CA ALA A 3 12.80 11.96 19.87
C ALA A 3 13.08 12.11 18.38
N VAL A 4 13.96 11.26 17.85
CA VAL A 4 14.19 11.16 16.42
C VAL A 4 12.88 10.69 15.82
N ASN A 5 12.04 11.64 15.46
CA ASN A 5 10.84 11.44 14.68
C ASN A 5 11.35 11.11 13.28
N ARG A 6 11.87 9.89 13.10
CA ARG A 6 12.16 9.33 11.78
C ARG A 6 10.83 9.40 11.07
N SER A 7 10.70 10.38 10.19
CA SER A 7 9.50 10.65 9.40
C SER A 7 9.11 9.33 8.73
N ARG A 8 8.17 8.59 9.32
CA ARG A 8 7.67 7.31 8.82
C ARG A 8 6.85 7.61 7.57
N SER A 9 7.51 7.99 6.49
CA SER A 9 6.88 8.67 5.36
C SER A 9 5.99 7.71 4.59
N TYR A 10 4.85 8.19 4.09
CA TYR A 10 4.01 7.46 3.12
C TYR A 10 4.83 6.82 1.99
N SER A 11 5.90 7.49 1.54
CA SER A 11 6.81 6.95 0.52
C SER A 11 7.43 5.59 0.90
N ASP A 12 7.72 5.37 2.18
CA ASP A 12 8.30 4.11 2.67
C ASP A 12 7.25 3.00 2.66
N ILE A 13 6.01 3.32 3.02
CA ILE A 13 4.88 2.39 2.96
C ILE A 13 4.61 1.97 1.52
N VAL A 14 4.55 2.93 0.58
CA VAL A 14 4.36 2.64 -0.86
C VAL A 14 5.50 1.80 -1.42
N LYS A 15 6.74 2.07 -1.01
CA LYS A 15 7.88 1.28 -1.45
C LYS A 15 7.78 -0.18 -0.99
N LEU A 16 7.45 -0.40 0.28
CA LEU A 16 7.24 -1.74 0.85
C LEU A 16 6.07 -2.47 0.16
N LEU A 17 4.98 -1.76 -0.10
CA LEU A 17 3.83 -2.25 -0.87
C LEU A 17 4.23 -2.62 -2.29
N SER A 18 5.02 -1.78 -2.97
CA SER A 18 5.51 -2.02 -4.33
C SER A 18 6.37 -3.28 -4.41
N GLU A 19 7.33 -3.43 -3.50
CA GLU A 19 8.23 -4.59 -3.45
C GLU A 19 7.47 -5.90 -3.20
N ARG A 20 6.55 -5.91 -2.22
CA ARG A 20 5.76 -7.10 -1.90
C ARG A 20 4.75 -7.43 -3.00
N SER A 21 4.07 -6.42 -3.55
CA SER A 21 3.07 -6.57 -4.61
C SER A 21 3.68 -7.08 -5.92
N SER A 22 4.89 -6.66 -6.26
CA SER A 22 5.60 -7.18 -7.44
C SER A 22 5.79 -8.69 -7.36
N ASN A 23 6.18 -9.21 -6.18
CA ASN A 23 6.32 -10.66 -5.98
C ASN A 23 5.00 -11.42 -6.14
N LEU A 24 3.86 -10.81 -5.76
CA LEU A 24 2.54 -11.42 -5.94
C LEU A 24 2.07 -11.41 -7.39
N LEU A 25 2.41 -10.36 -8.14
CA LEU A 25 2.16 -10.29 -9.58
C LEU A 25 2.97 -11.34 -10.37
N ASP A 26 4.10 -11.78 -9.82
CA ASP A 26 4.94 -12.84 -10.39
C ASP A 26 4.58 -14.25 -9.88
N ALA A 27 4.19 -14.38 -8.61
CA ALA A 27 3.84 -15.64 -7.94
C ALA A 27 2.60 -15.49 -7.03
N PRO A 28 1.38 -15.82 -7.53
CA PRO A 28 0.14 -15.56 -6.82
C PRO A 28 -0.09 -16.38 -5.54
N ASP A 29 0.64 -17.47 -5.33
CA ASP A 29 0.42 -18.42 -4.22
C ASP A 29 0.86 -17.90 -2.83
N LEU A 30 1.35 -16.65 -2.74
CA LEU A 30 1.85 -16.04 -1.49
C LEU A 30 0.73 -15.38 -0.64
N SER A 31 -0.54 -15.68 -0.89
CA SER A 31 -1.68 -14.90 -0.40
C SER A 31 -1.88 -14.92 1.12
N ASP A 32 -1.59 -16.05 1.78
CA ASP A 32 -1.91 -16.23 3.21
C ASP A 32 -1.03 -15.36 4.13
N ASP A 33 0.23 -15.11 3.75
CA ASP A 33 1.16 -14.26 4.49
C ASP A 33 0.91 -12.76 4.27
N GLN A 34 0.13 -12.38 3.25
CA GLN A 34 -0.04 -10.97 2.91
C GLN A 34 -0.89 -10.23 3.93
N SER A 35 -1.94 -10.86 4.45
CA SER A 35 -2.84 -10.22 5.43
C SER A 35 -2.13 -9.95 6.77
N LEU A 36 -1.30 -10.87 7.24
CA LEU A 36 -0.50 -10.70 8.45
C LEU A 36 0.57 -9.62 8.27
N TRP A 37 1.23 -9.61 7.11
CA TRP A 37 2.21 -8.58 6.77
C TRP A 37 1.59 -7.18 6.69
N LEU A 38 0.41 -7.04 6.07
CA LEU A 38 -0.33 -5.78 6.02
C LEU A 38 -0.69 -5.27 7.41
N ARG A 39 -1.23 -6.14 8.28
CA ARG A 39 -1.55 -5.75 9.66
C ARG A 39 -0.32 -5.26 10.42
N SER A 40 0.82 -5.94 10.27
CA SER A 40 2.07 -5.50 10.89
C SER A 40 2.52 -4.13 10.36
N LEU A 41 2.31 -3.85 9.07
CA LEU A 41 2.59 -2.57 8.46
C LEU A 41 1.66 -1.46 8.99
N GLU A 42 0.36 -1.74 9.07
CA GLU A 42 -0.66 -0.85 9.65
C GLU A 42 -0.30 -0.46 11.10
N GLU A 43 0.04 -1.44 11.95
CA GLU A 43 0.45 -1.20 13.34
C GLU A 43 1.75 -0.41 13.44
N THR A 44 2.74 -0.73 12.59
CA THR A 44 4.04 -0.05 12.59
C THR A 44 3.93 1.41 12.18
N TYR A 45 3.05 1.74 11.24
CA TYR A 45 2.93 3.08 10.67
C TYR A 45 1.74 3.87 11.22
N GLY A 46 0.81 3.25 11.95
CA GLY A 46 -0.40 3.89 12.45
C GLY A 46 -1.36 4.27 11.32
N VAL A 47 -1.46 3.42 10.30
CA VAL A 47 -2.30 3.63 9.11
C VAL A 47 -3.26 2.47 8.91
N CYS A 48 -4.29 2.67 8.09
CA CYS A 48 -5.12 1.62 7.53
C CYS A 48 -4.82 1.49 6.03
N ILE A 49 -4.68 0.26 5.55
CA ILE A 49 -4.32 -0.07 4.17
C ILE A 49 -5.38 -1.01 3.60
N GLU A 50 -6.07 -0.56 2.57
CA GLU A 50 -6.99 -1.40 1.80
C GLU A 50 -6.35 -1.72 0.45
N LEU A 51 -6.31 -3.02 0.09
CA LEU A 51 -5.80 -3.49 -1.19
C LEU A 51 -6.92 -4.08 -2.05
N HIS A 52 -6.80 -3.87 -3.35
CA HIS A 52 -7.62 -4.50 -4.37
C HIS A 52 -6.73 -5.08 -5.47
N THR A 53 -6.83 -6.39 -5.68
CA THR A 53 -6.11 -7.06 -6.77
C THR A 53 -6.96 -7.05 -8.04
N THR A 54 -6.48 -6.39 -9.08
CA THR A 54 -7.10 -6.41 -10.40
C THR A 54 -6.62 -7.62 -11.19
N LEU A 55 -7.54 -8.49 -11.61
CA LEU A 55 -7.23 -9.64 -12.46
C LEU A 55 -7.19 -9.26 -13.94
N GLY A 56 -6.20 -9.80 -14.66
CA GLY A 56 -6.07 -9.68 -16.10
C GLY A 56 -6.92 -10.71 -16.88
N PRO A 57 -6.87 -10.68 -18.22
CA PRO A 57 -7.66 -11.57 -19.09
C PRO A 57 -7.38 -13.07 -18.90
N ASP A 58 -6.20 -13.42 -18.38
CA ASP A 58 -5.76 -14.77 -18.07
C ASP A 58 -6.12 -15.23 -16.65
N ASN A 59 -6.97 -14.46 -15.95
CA ASN A 59 -7.36 -14.67 -14.56
C ASN A 59 -6.16 -14.65 -13.59
N ARG A 60 -5.07 -13.97 -13.96
CA ARG A 60 -3.90 -13.73 -13.10
C ARG A 60 -3.89 -12.31 -12.57
N PRO A 61 -3.27 -12.06 -11.40
CA PRO A 61 -3.04 -10.70 -10.93
C PRO A 61 -2.29 -9.86 -11.97
N SER A 62 -2.88 -8.71 -12.33
CA SER A 62 -2.33 -7.79 -13.33
C SER A 62 -1.94 -6.42 -12.74
N ALA A 63 -2.62 -6.01 -11.67
CA ALA A 63 -2.28 -4.83 -10.89
C ALA A 63 -2.78 -5.01 -9.44
N ILE A 64 -2.16 -4.27 -8.52
CA ILE A 64 -2.61 -4.11 -7.14
C ILE A 64 -2.86 -2.63 -6.93
N ASP A 65 -4.12 -2.29 -6.72
CA ASP A 65 -4.58 -0.97 -6.35
C ASP A 65 -4.78 -0.91 -4.83
N GLY A 66 -4.73 0.27 -4.24
CA GLY A 66 -5.02 0.40 -2.83
C GLY A 66 -5.10 1.83 -2.33
N VAL A 67 -5.57 1.95 -1.09
CA VAL A 67 -5.64 3.22 -0.39
C VAL A 67 -4.96 3.12 0.97
N ILE A 68 -4.35 4.22 1.39
CA ILE A 68 -3.75 4.38 2.72
C ILE A 68 -4.41 5.58 3.39
N SER A 69 -5.01 5.33 4.55
CA SER A 69 -5.64 6.33 5.41
C SER A 69 -4.99 6.28 6.79
N GLY A 70 -5.05 7.36 7.58
CA GLY A 70 -4.43 7.37 8.91
C GLY A 70 -4.32 8.76 9.53
N GLU A 71 -4.35 8.80 10.86
CA GLU A 71 -4.22 10.05 11.62
C GLU A 71 -2.74 10.43 11.76
N GLY A 72 -2.33 11.53 11.12
CA GLY A 72 -1.04 12.16 11.40
C GLY A 72 -0.19 12.58 10.19
N GLN A 73 -0.47 12.06 8.99
CA GLN A 73 0.27 12.44 7.76
C GLN A 73 -0.60 12.99 6.64
N LEU A 74 -1.92 12.87 6.77
CA LEU A 74 -2.88 13.29 5.77
C LEU A 74 -3.73 14.43 6.32
N PRO A 75 -4.06 15.45 5.51
CA PRO A 75 -5.09 16.41 5.88
C PRO A 75 -6.42 15.69 6.12
N PRO A 76 -7.28 16.18 7.04
CA PRO A 76 -8.62 15.62 7.22
C PRO A 76 -9.39 15.59 5.90
N GLY A 77 -10.06 14.47 5.62
CA GLY A 77 -10.80 14.29 4.36
C GLY A 77 -9.92 13.93 3.17
N PHE A 78 -8.69 13.43 3.39
CA PHE A 78 -7.83 12.94 2.31
C PHE A 78 -7.31 11.54 2.62
N GLN A 79 -7.02 10.79 1.56
CA GLN A 79 -6.33 9.52 1.58
C GLN A 79 -5.30 9.45 0.46
N TRP A 80 -4.30 8.61 0.63
CA TRP A 80 -3.39 8.28 -0.45
C TRP A 80 -3.95 7.12 -1.26
N ALA A 81 -4.03 7.26 -2.57
CA ALA A 81 -4.33 6.17 -3.49
C ALA A 81 -3.05 5.76 -4.22
N PHE A 82 -2.89 4.47 -4.48
CA PHE A 82 -1.80 3.95 -5.29
C PHE A 82 -2.26 2.82 -6.20
N ARG A 83 -1.49 2.63 -7.26
CA ARG A 83 -1.59 1.52 -8.20
C ARG A 83 -0.20 1.01 -8.49
N ILE A 84 -0.02 -0.29 -8.37
CA ILE A 84 1.21 -1.01 -8.68
C ILE A 84 0.88 -2.01 -9.80
N ASP A 85 1.58 -1.89 -10.91
CA ASP A 85 1.57 -2.90 -11.97
C ASP A 85 3.01 -3.31 -12.33
N ARG A 86 3.18 -4.11 -13.38
CA ARG A 86 4.49 -4.63 -13.79
C ARG A 86 5.42 -3.58 -14.37
N HIS A 87 4.91 -2.41 -14.74
CA HIS A 87 5.67 -1.36 -15.42
C HIS A 87 5.98 -0.20 -14.48
N GLU A 88 5.07 0.15 -13.59
CA GLU A 88 5.23 1.30 -12.72
C GLU A 88 4.40 1.24 -11.44
N THR A 89 4.80 2.07 -10.49
CA THR A 89 4.04 2.39 -9.28
C THR A 89 3.60 3.85 -9.37
N ARG A 90 2.30 4.10 -9.35
CA ARG A 90 1.69 5.43 -9.34
C ARG A 90 1.02 5.69 -8.00
N CYS A 91 1.14 6.90 -7.49
CA CYS A 91 0.47 7.32 -6.27
C CYS A 91 -0.05 8.75 -6.38
N CYS A 92 -1.16 9.05 -5.71
CA CYS A 92 -1.74 10.38 -5.64
C CYS A 92 -2.51 10.60 -4.34
N LEU A 93 -2.62 11.86 -3.94
CA LEU A 93 -3.48 12.27 -2.84
C LEU A 93 -4.90 12.47 -3.37
N ARG A 94 -5.89 11.84 -2.72
CA ARG A 94 -7.31 11.89 -3.11
C ARG A 94 -8.15 12.43 -1.97
N ALA A 95 -9.09 13.33 -2.27
CA ALA A 95 -10.10 13.76 -1.30
C ALA A 95 -11.15 12.65 -1.07
N LEU A 96 -11.60 12.51 0.17
CA LEU A 96 -12.74 11.69 0.57
C LEU A 96 -14.00 12.51 0.27
N ASP A 97 -14.85 12.00 -0.62
CA ASP A 97 -16.15 12.59 -0.98
C ASP A 97 -17.20 12.37 0.13
#